data_AF-A0A921B6L6-F1
#
_entry.id   AF-A0A921B6L6-F1
#
_cell.length_a   1.000
_cell.length_b   1.000
_cell.length_c   1.000
_cell.angle_alpha   90.00
_cell.angle_beta   90.00
_cell.angle_gamma   90.00
#
_symmetry.space_group_name_H-M   'P 1'
#
loop_
_entity.id
_entity.type
_entity.pdbx_description
1 polymer ?
#
loop_
_entity_poly.entity_id
_entity_poly.type
_entity_poly.pdbx_seq_one_letter_code
_entity_poly.pdbx_strand_id
1 'polypeptide(L)'
;MFDTADDLIESGLVDAIWFVIPPNQHKGEIERAARREIAIFAEKPQSLFLDDIISQDRAITNSGVPSTVGFQMRHDRGYTDIAAYLSDKWVAAMTMIAEGAVEGHGVKHTHTEELGGPANRVWTANPAWSGTSIVGNGYSPN
;
A
#
# COMPACT_ATOMS: atom_id res chain seq x y z
N MET A 1 19.04 -13.13 -9.33
CA MET A 1 17.72 -12.73 -9.86
C MET A 1 16.83 -13.95 -9.75
N PHE A 2 15.58 -13.77 -9.33
CA PHE A 2 14.60 -14.86 -9.21
C PHE A 2 13.59 -14.74 -10.34
N ASP A 3 13.11 -15.87 -10.85
CA ASP A 3 12.15 -15.91 -11.95
C ASP A 3 10.70 -15.85 -11.45
N THR A 4 10.45 -16.25 -10.21
CA THR A 4 9.14 -16.21 -9.57
C THR A 4 9.20 -15.64 -8.16
N ALA A 5 8.04 -15.18 -7.66
CA ALA A 5 7.91 -14.74 -6.27
C ALA A 5 8.15 -15.89 -5.28
N ASP A 6 7.74 -17.12 -5.64
CA ASP A 6 7.93 -18.29 -4.78
C ASP A 6 9.41 -18.64 -4.66
N ASP A 7 10.19 -18.55 -5.75
CA ASP A 7 11.64 -18.77 -5.69
C ASP A 7 12.33 -17.76 -4.75
N LEU A 8 11.89 -16.49 -4.76
CA LEU A 8 12.40 -15.47 -3.85
C LEU A 8 12.05 -15.80 -2.39
N ILE A 9 10.78 -16.12 -2.11
CA ILE A 9 10.27 -16.43 -0.77
C ILE A 9 10.95 -17.68 -0.19
N GLU A 10 11.18 -18.69 -1.02
CA GLU A 10 11.76 -19.97 -0.62
C GLU A 10 13.30 -19.97 -0.61
N SER A 11 13.93 -18.90 -1.07
CA SER A 11 15.38 -18.84 -1.22
C SER A 11 16.17 -18.91 0.09
N GLY A 12 15.58 -18.46 1.20
CA GLY A 12 16.30 -18.24 2.46
C GLY A 12 17.36 -17.13 2.39
N LEU A 13 17.30 -16.25 1.37
CA LEU A 13 18.30 -15.21 1.10
C LEU A 13 17.84 -13.80 1.50
N VAL A 14 16.61 -13.61 1.98
CA VAL A 14 16.04 -12.30 2.27
C VAL A 14 15.38 -12.25 3.64
N ASP A 15 15.59 -11.13 4.35
CA ASP A 15 14.94 -10.86 5.64
C ASP A 15 13.61 -10.11 5.47
N ALA A 16 13.42 -9.44 4.33
CA ALA A 16 12.24 -8.64 4.04
C ALA A 16 11.89 -8.63 2.54
N ILE A 17 10.60 -8.45 2.23
CA ILE A 17 10.11 -8.29 0.85
C ILE A 17 9.26 -7.01 0.74
N TRP A 18 9.51 -6.24 -0.32
CA TRP A 18 8.71 -5.10 -0.72
C TRP A 18 7.78 -5.47 -1.88
N PHE A 19 6.48 -5.57 -1.62
CA PHE A 19 5.46 -5.91 -2.61
C PHE A 19 4.97 -4.64 -3.31
N VAL A 20 5.40 -4.45 -4.55
CA VAL A 20 4.97 -3.36 -5.46
C VAL A 20 4.30 -3.96 -6.69
N ILE A 21 3.31 -4.81 -6.47
CA ILE A 21 2.54 -5.46 -7.53
C ILE A 21 1.14 -4.86 -7.60
N PRO A 22 0.46 -4.89 -8.76
CA PRO A 22 -0.89 -4.38 -8.85
C PRO A 22 -1.82 -5.09 -7.84
N PRO A 23 -2.75 -4.38 -7.20
CA PRO A 23 -3.52 -4.88 -6.05
C PRO A 23 -4.39 -6.09 -6.39
N ASN A 24 -4.78 -6.27 -7.65
CA ASN A 24 -5.56 -7.41 -8.10
C ASN A 24 -4.70 -8.60 -8.59
N GLN A 25 -3.37 -8.48 -8.55
CA GLN A 25 -2.44 -9.52 -8.98
C GLN A 25 -1.78 -10.25 -7.82
N HIS A 26 -2.07 -9.89 -6.57
CA HIS A 26 -1.69 -10.71 -5.42
C HIS A 26 -2.35 -12.10 -5.53
N LYS A 27 -1.54 -13.15 -5.46
CA LYS A 27 -1.96 -14.56 -5.46
C LYS A 27 -1.52 -15.26 -4.16
N GLY A 28 -1.49 -14.51 -3.07
CA GLY A 28 -1.16 -15.00 -1.73
C GLY A 28 0.32 -14.94 -1.37
N GLU A 29 1.12 -14.13 -2.08
CA GLU A 29 2.57 -13.98 -1.84
C GLU A 29 2.84 -13.41 -0.44
N ILE A 30 2.00 -12.48 0.02
CA ILE A 30 2.11 -11.86 1.34
C ILE A 30 1.93 -12.92 2.45
N GLU A 31 0.89 -13.76 2.34
CA GLU A 31 0.66 -14.82 3.31
C GLU A 31 1.75 -15.89 3.28
N ARG A 32 2.32 -16.18 2.11
CA ARG A 32 3.46 -17.09 1.97
C ARG A 32 4.72 -16.51 2.64
N ALA A 33 5.04 -15.24 2.39
CA ALA A 33 6.16 -14.57 3.04
C ALA A 33 5.99 -14.52 4.58
N ALA A 34 4.79 -14.22 5.07
CA ALA A 34 4.47 -14.24 6.50
C ALA A 34 4.73 -15.63 7.12
N ARG A 35 4.27 -16.70 6.48
CA ARG A 35 4.52 -18.08 6.94
C ARG A 35 6.00 -18.49 6.92
N ARG A 36 6.83 -17.81 6.14
CA ARG A 36 8.28 -17.98 6.09
C ARG A 36 9.03 -17.05 7.04
N GLU A 37 8.29 -16.33 7.89
CA GLU A 37 8.84 -15.40 8.88
C GLU A 37 9.63 -14.23 8.25
N ILE A 38 9.31 -13.87 7.00
CA ILE A 38 9.93 -12.77 6.27
C ILE A 38 9.18 -11.48 6.57
N ALA A 39 9.90 -10.38 6.84
CA ALA A 39 9.28 -9.08 7.07
C ALA A 39 8.63 -8.52 5.80
N ILE A 40 7.51 -7.82 5.96
CA ILE A 40 6.65 -7.42 4.84
C ILE A 40 6.54 -5.89 4.75
N PHE A 41 6.82 -5.34 3.59
CA PHE A 41 6.34 -4.02 3.19
C PHE A 41 5.42 -4.22 1.99
N ALA A 42 4.13 -3.93 2.11
CA ALA A 42 3.20 -4.01 0.98
C ALA A 42 2.74 -2.63 0.56
N GLU A 43 2.92 -2.28 -0.71
CA GLU A 43 2.40 -1.00 -1.21
C GLU A 43 0.87 -0.95 -1.13
N LYS A 44 0.36 0.26 -0.98
CA LYS A 44 -1.08 0.48 -1.01
C LYS A 44 -1.61 0.52 -2.47
N PRO A 45 -2.88 0.16 -2.69
CA PRO A 45 -3.67 -0.73 -1.84
C PRO A 45 -3.11 -2.17 -1.93
N GLN A 46 -3.20 -2.95 -0.85
CA GLN A 46 -2.70 -4.34 -0.84
C GLN A 46 -3.64 -5.32 -1.57
N SER A 47 -4.93 -5.02 -1.63
CA SER A 47 -5.94 -5.72 -2.43
C SER A 47 -7.10 -4.77 -2.70
N LEU A 48 -7.92 -5.14 -3.69
CA LEU A 48 -9.22 -4.52 -3.95
C LEU A 48 -10.36 -5.14 -3.12
N PHE A 49 -10.12 -6.27 -2.44
CA PHE A 49 -11.14 -7.02 -1.72
C PHE A 49 -10.80 -7.13 -0.23
N LEU A 50 -11.80 -6.86 0.62
CA LEU A 50 -11.64 -6.90 2.08
C LEU A 50 -11.27 -8.31 2.58
N ASP A 51 -11.83 -9.36 1.99
CA ASP A 51 -11.56 -10.74 2.39
C ASP A 51 -10.08 -11.12 2.20
N ASP A 52 -9.44 -10.63 1.13
CA ASP A 52 -8.00 -10.82 0.90
C ASP A 52 -7.19 -10.11 1.99
N ILE A 53 -7.58 -8.88 2.35
CA ILE A 53 -6.91 -8.13 3.42
C ILE A 53 -7.05 -8.84 4.77
N ILE A 54 -8.23 -9.38 5.08
CA ILE A 54 -8.46 -10.15 6.31
C ILE A 54 -7.61 -11.44 6.31
N SER A 55 -7.47 -12.10 5.16
CA SER A 55 -6.58 -13.26 5.00
C SER A 55 -5.11 -12.90 5.28
N GLN A 56 -4.64 -11.81 4.67
CA GLN A 56 -3.29 -11.29 4.84
C GLN A 56 -3.00 -10.89 6.28
N ASP A 57 -3.89 -10.12 6.91
CA ASP A 57 -3.79 -9.69 8.30
C ASP A 57 -3.69 -10.89 9.25
N ARG A 58 -4.52 -11.92 9.03
CA ARG A 58 -4.47 -13.14 9.84
C ARG A 58 -3.14 -13.88 9.67
N ALA A 59 -2.63 -14.01 8.45
CA ALA A 59 -1.36 -14.69 8.21
C ALA A 59 -0.19 -13.95 8.88
N ILE A 60 -0.14 -12.63 8.74
CA ILE A 60 0.86 -11.75 9.36
C ILE A 60 0.77 -11.84 10.88
N THR A 61 -0.42 -11.64 11.45
CA THR A 61 -0.64 -11.69 12.90
C THR A 61 -0.24 -13.03 13.50
N ASN A 62 -0.58 -14.15 12.84
CA ASN A 62 -0.21 -15.48 13.29
C ASN A 62 1.30 -15.73 13.25
N SER A 63 2.00 -15.16 12.28
CA SER A 63 3.46 -15.29 12.16
C SER A 63 4.25 -14.35 13.09
N GLY A 64 3.62 -13.25 13.53
CA GLY A 64 4.29 -12.24 14.35
C GLY A 64 5.38 -11.44 13.63
N VAL A 65 5.47 -11.54 12.30
CA VAL A 65 6.49 -10.81 11.52
C VAL A 65 6.22 -9.31 11.53
N PRO A 66 7.28 -8.48 11.49
CA PRO A 66 7.12 -7.07 11.16
C PRO A 66 6.42 -6.91 9.81
N SER A 67 5.35 -6.13 9.79
CA SER A 67 4.69 -5.75 8.54
C SER A 67 4.32 -4.28 8.54
N THR A 68 4.33 -3.67 7.36
CA THR A 68 3.80 -2.32 7.14
C THR A 68 3.19 -2.19 5.75
N VAL A 69 2.30 -1.20 5.63
CA VAL A 69 1.65 -0.83 4.38
C VAL A 69 2.20 0.52 3.93
N GLY A 70 2.36 0.74 2.63
CA GLY A 70 2.83 1.98 2.01
C GLY A 70 1.89 3.19 2.16
N PHE A 71 1.32 3.45 3.34
CA PHE A 71 0.53 4.65 3.63
C PHE A 71 1.44 5.87 3.83
N GLN A 72 2.13 6.29 2.76
CA GLN A 72 3.20 7.29 2.86
C GLN A 72 2.74 8.63 3.47
N MET A 73 1.48 9.03 3.29
CA MET A 73 0.98 10.29 3.85
C MET A 73 0.97 10.30 5.39
N ARG A 74 0.92 9.15 6.06
CA ARG A 74 1.05 9.08 7.54
C ARG A 74 2.40 9.57 8.05
N HIS A 75 3.39 9.63 7.18
CA HIS A 75 4.75 10.09 7.48
C HIS A 75 5.06 11.45 6.84
N ASP A 76 4.10 12.05 6.12
CA ASP A 76 4.27 13.39 5.58
C ASP A 76 4.25 14.43 6.70
N ARG A 77 5.13 15.42 6.60
CA ARG A 77 5.31 16.45 7.64
C ARG A 77 4.03 17.22 7.92
N GLY A 78 3.19 17.45 6.91
CA GLY A 78 1.90 18.11 7.09
C GLY A 78 1.05 17.41 8.14
N TYR A 79 1.00 16.08 8.12
CA TYR A 79 0.24 15.31 9.11
C TYR A 79 1.02 15.08 10.41
N THR A 80 2.32 14.76 10.34
CA THR A 80 3.08 14.47 11.57
C THR A 80 3.25 15.69 12.46
N ASP A 81 3.41 16.89 11.87
CA ASP A 81 3.61 18.12 12.63
C ASP A 81 2.30 18.57 13.29
N ILE A 82 1.16 18.40 12.61
CA ILE A 82 -0.17 18.61 13.21
C ILE A 82 -0.40 17.63 14.36
N ALA A 83 -0.12 16.34 14.16
CA ALA A 83 -0.27 15.33 15.21
C ALA A 83 0.62 15.63 16.42
N ALA A 84 1.89 16.01 16.19
CA ALA A 84 2.82 16.39 17.25
C ALA A 84 2.34 17.64 17.99
N TYR A 85 1.89 18.68 17.27
CA TYR A 85 1.36 19.91 17.85
C TYR A 85 0.14 19.64 18.75
N LEU A 86 -0.74 18.72 18.37
CA LEU A 86 -1.95 18.41 19.12
C LEU A 86 -1.74 17.43 20.28
N SER A 87 -0.62 16.71 20.32
CA SER A 87 -0.37 15.58 21.24
C SER A 87 -0.45 15.94 22.73
N ASP A 88 -0.22 17.19 23.11
CA ASP A 88 -0.25 17.70 24.48
C ASP A 88 -1.45 18.61 24.77
N LYS A 89 -2.38 18.75 23.83
CA LYS A 89 -3.49 19.69 23.91
C LYS A 89 -4.79 19.00 24.24
N TRP A 90 -5.60 19.67 25.06
CA TRP A 90 -6.99 19.29 25.21
C TRP A 90 -7.77 19.71 23.96
N VAL A 91 -8.03 18.75 23.07
CA VAL A 91 -8.92 18.94 21.92
C VAL A 91 -10.34 18.61 22.36
N ALA A 92 -11.17 19.63 22.57
CA ALA A 92 -12.53 19.45 23.07
C ALA A 92 -13.43 18.66 22.09
N ALA A 93 -13.30 18.92 20.78
CA ALA A 93 -13.93 18.16 19.71
C ALA A 93 -13.23 18.41 18.36
N MET A 94 -13.06 17.35 17.56
CA MET A 94 -12.80 17.45 16.13
C MET A 94 -14.11 17.16 15.40
N THR A 95 -14.70 18.16 14.74
CA THR A 95 -16.03 18.04 14.12
C THR A 95 -15.96 17.74 12.63
N MET A 96 -14.83 18.00 11.99
CA MET A 96 -14.62 17.77 10.56
C MET A 96 -13.12 17.58 10.26
N ILE A 97 -12.82 16.64 9.38
CA ILE A 97 -11.54 16.54 8.68
C ILE A 97 -11.86 16.75 7.20
N ALA A 98 -11.21 17.72 6.58
CA ALA A 98 -11.45 18.12 5.19
C ALA A 98 -10.19 17.86 4.36
N GLU A 99 -10.17 16.73 3.66
CA GLU A 99 -9.05 16.32 2.82
C GLU A 99 -9.33 16.66 1.35
N GLY A 100 -8.35 17.26 0.68
CA GLY A 100 -8.38 17.53 -0.75
C GLY A 100 -7.58 16.52 -1.56
N ALA A 101 -7.72 16.57 -2.90
CA ALA A 101 -6.83 15.90 -3.87
C ALA A 101 -6.94 14.37 -4.03
N VAL A 102 -8.13 13.79 -3.89
CA VAL A 102 -8.39 12.37 -4.30
C VAL A 102 -7.95 12.11 -5.75
N GLU A 103 -8.13 13.09 -6.65
CA GLU A 103 -7.76 13.01 -8.08
C GLU A 103 -6.49 13.81 -8.45
N GLY A 104 -5.86 14.52 -7.51
CA GLY A 104 -4.68 15.37 -7.81
C GLY A 104 -3.39 14.59 -8.06
N HIS A 105 -3.42 13.27 -7.94
CA HIS A 105 -2.24 12.42 -8.08
C HIS A 105 -1.85 12.27 -9.55
N GLY A 106 -0.71 12.87 -9.89
CA GLY A 106 -0.14 12.87 -11.24
C GLY A 106 -0.09 11.49 -11.89
N VAL A 107 0.18 10.41 -11.16
CA VAL A 107 0.37 9.06 -11.74
C VAL A 107 -0.78 8.57 -12.63
N LYS A 108 -2.02 9.03 -12.42
CA LYS A 108 -3.17 8.69 -13.29
C LYS A 108 -3.28 9.55 -14.55
N HIS A 109 -2.72 10.76 -14.52
CA HIS A 109 -2.81 11.77 -15.58
C HIS A 109 -1.45 12.11 -16.23
N THR A 110 -0.35 11.59 -15.68
CA THR A 110 1.00 11.72 -16.24
C THR A 110 1.07 10.82 -17.45
N HIS A 111 1.40 11.43 -18.59
CA HIS A 111 1.75 10.74 -19.82
C HIS A 111 3.15 10.17 -19.64
N THR A 112 3.25 8.97 -19.05
CA THR A 112 4.53 8.32 -18.79
C THR A 112 5.31 8.11 -20.08
N GLU A 113 4.63 7.92 -21.21
CA GLU A 113 5.22 7.86 -22.55
C GLU A 113 6.00 9.12 -22.95
N GLU A 114 5.58 10.30 -22.48
CA GLU A 114 6.28 11.56 -22.74
C GLU A 114 7.53 11.73 -21.87
N LEU A 115 7.66 10.88 -20.83
CA LEU A 115 8.77 10.86 -19.88
C LEU A 115 9.65 9.60 -20.00
N GLY A 116 9.51 8.84 -21.10
CA GLY A 116 10.29 7.62 -21.36
C GLY A 116 9.78 6.35 -20.65
N GLY A 117 8.62 6.41 -20.01
CA GLY A 117 7.90 5.27 -19.45
C GLY A 117 7.03 4.54 -20.48
N PRO A 118 6.49 3.36 -20.13
CA PRO A 118 5.63 2.60 -21.02
C PRO A 118 4.31 3.33 -21.31
N ALA A 119 3.85 3.29 -22.56
CA ALA A 119 2.60 3.94 -22.99
C ALA A 119 1.34 3.24 -22.45
N ASN A 120 1.45 1.98 -22.05
CA ASN A 120 0.32 1.18 -21.60
C ASN A 120 0.16 1.27 -20.07
N ARG A 121 -0.68 2.20 -19.61
CA ARG A 121 -1.14 2.36 -18.22
C ARG A 121 -2.09 1.24 -17.76
N VAL A 122 -1.86 -0.02 -18.19
CA VAL A 122 -2.90 -1.07 -18.30
C VAL A 122 -3.66 -1.29 -16.99
N TRP A 123 -2.99 -1.21 -15.83
CA TRP A 123 -3.63 -1.46 -14.54
C TRP A 123 -4.13 -0.19 -13.83
N THR A 124 -3.38 0.91 -13.86
CA THR A 124 -3.79 2.17 -13.20
C THR A 124 -4.97 2.84 -13.90
N ALA A 125 -5.10 2.67 -15.23
CA ALA A 125 -6.19 3.20 -16.02
C ALA A 125 -7.45 2.31 -16.01
N ASN A 126 -7.35 1.05 -15.58
CA ASN A 126 -8.47 0.14 -15.51
C ASN A 126 -9.13 0.20 -14.10
N PRO A 127 -10.40 0.63 -13.98
CA PRO A 127 -11.11 0.67 -12.70
C PRO A 127 -11.13 -0.67 -11.97
N ALA A 128 -11.24 -1.77 -12.71
CA ALA A 128 -11.28 -3.12 -12.14
C ALA A 128 -9.93 -3.56 -11.56
N TRP A 129 -8.83 -2.87 -11.92
CA TRP A 129 -7.48 -3.23 -11.49
C TRP A 129 -6.89 -2.20 -10.53
N SER A 130 -7.37 -0.96 -10.55
CA SER A 130 -6.92 0.13 -9.67
C SER A 130 -7.85 0.39 -8.48
N GLY A 131 -9.10 -0.09 -8.54
CA GLY A 131 -10.13 0.28 -7.57
C GLY A 131 -10.54 1.75 -7.63
N THR A 132 -10.21 2.46 -8.72
CA THR A 132 -10.43 3.89 -8.92
C THR A 132 -9.69 4.76 -7.90
N SER A 133 -10.04 6.04 -7.77
CA SER A 133 -9.32 6.97 -6.89
C SER A 133 -9.70 6.82 -5.42
N ILE A 134 -10.89 6.26 -5.14
CA ILE A 134 -11.30 5.95 -3.77
C ILE A 134 -10.40 4.86 -3.17
N VAL A 135 -10.14 3.76 -3.89
CA VAL A 135 -9.27 2.69 -3.37
C VAL A 135 -7.79 2.97 -3.61
N GLY A 136 -7.42 3.59 -4.73
CA GLY A 136 -6.01 3.92 -4.99
C GLY A 136 -5.44 5.01 -4.07
N ASN A 137 -6.26 6.02 -3.72
CA ASN A 137 -5.79 7.21 -2.99
C ASN A 137 -6.54 7.44 -1.67
N GLY A 138 -7.82 7.06 -1.55
CA GLY A 138 -8.67 7.39 -0.40
C GLY A 138 -8.30 6.72 0.93
N TYR A 139 -7.43 5.70 0.93
CA TYR A 139 -6.91 5.09 2.16
C TYR A 139 -5.64 5.77 2.70
N SER A 140 -5.14 6.79 2.00
CA SER A 140 -3.92 7.51 2.39
C SER A 140 -4.11 8.55 3.52
N PRO A 141 -5.24 9.29 3.63
CA PRO A 141 -5.45 10.23 4.72
C PRO A 141 -5.68 9.50 6.07
N ASN A 142 -5.31 10.16 7.17
CA ASN A 142 -5.56 9.70 8.55
C ASN A 142 -6.95 10.10 9.04
#